data_AF-A0A5N9CUM7-F1
#
_entry.id   AF-A0A5N9CUM7-F1
#
_cell.length_a   1.000
_cell.length_b   1.000
_cell.length_c   1.000
_cell.angle_alpha   90.00
_cell.angle_beta   90.00
_cell.angle_gamma   90.00
#
_symmetry.space_group_name_H-M   'P 1'
#
loop_
_entity.id
_entity.type
_entity.pdbx_description
1 polymer ?
#
loop_
_entity_poly.entity_id
_entity_poly.type
_entity_poly.pdbx_seq_one_letter_code
_entity_poly.pdbx_strand_id
1 'polypeptide(L)'
;MALADQASGPVLVDYPDDGGDVPDEDQAWSCPVTFPTPVPEGESGALTAQLQQEAQLLRPWFDEGLHSRGRTTVGTSGKGVDAIDEMLEILARFAVNVDMAVPDGYAHPMPQLLRYITDDVRDFYYEAATSKPGAVFPSPNDLLEWFFLTTVAGEVFYQVREKLLASDMLVLMAKGLDDELIDVHLSLLAGTTAESAGGILRHPGVGRDLLQKSAEVFQAAQPNRLSWTIVPISMRDRRGEHISGNR
;
A
#
# COMPACT_ATOMS: atom_id res chain seq x y z
N MET A 1 60.31 -7.37 -7.74
CA MET A 1 59.80 -6.30 -6.84
C MET A 1 60.58 -5.03 -7.15
N ALA A 2 59.98 -4.09 -7.87
CA ALA A 2 60.43 -2.71 -7.92
C ALA A 2 59.18 -1.86 -8.23
N LEU A 3 58.61 -1.25 -7.19
CA LEU A 3 57.57 -0.24 -7.30
C LEU A 3 58.27 1.07 -7.66
N ALA A 4 57.78 1.77 -8.68
CA ALA A 4 58.32 3.05 -9.12
C ALA A 4 58.07 4.14 -8.07
N ASP A 5 59.16 4.79 -7.67
CA ASP A 5 59.18 6.01 -6.88
C ASP A 5 58.87 7.17 -7.83
N GLN A 6 57.63 7.68 -7.83
CA GLN A 6 57.26 8.90 -8.55
C GLN A 6 56.78 9.96 -7.56
N ALA A 7 57.53 11.05 -7.48
CA ALA A 7 57.33 12.17 -6.56
C ALA A 7 56.32 13.22 -7.06
N SER A 8 55.19 12.79 -7.65
CA SER A 8 54.14 13.72 -8.09
C SER A 8 52.76 13.11 -7.89
N GLY A 9 51.81 13.91 -7.39
CA GLY A 9 50.44 13.48 -7.06
C GLY A 9 49.68 12.89 -8.25
N PRO A 10 48.49 12.30 -8.04
CA PRO A 10 47.77 11.58 -9.09
C PRO A 10 47.46 12.51 -10.26
N VAL A 11 48.22 12.33 -11.34
CA VAL A 11 48.01 13.00 -12.62
C VAL A 11 47.30 11.99 -13.52
N LEU A 12 46.17 12.41 -14.12
CA LEU A 12 45.54 11.65 -15.19
C LEU A 12 46.49 11.67 -16.39
N VAL A 13 47.15 10.55 -16.64
CA VAL A 13 48.01 10.36 -17.81
C VAL A 13 47.12 9.88 -18.95
N ASP A 14 47.07 10.62 -20.05
CA ASP A 14 46.47 10.14 -21.28
C ASP A 14 47.27 8.94 -21.79
N TYR A 15 46.64 7.78 -21.78
CA TYR A 15 47.22 6.55 -22.29
C TYR A 15 47.20 6.59 -23.83
N PRO A 16 48.31 6.26 -24.52
CA PRO A 16 48.31 6.21 -25.97
C PRO A 16 47.33 5.12 -26.44
N ASP A 17 46.43 5.49 -27.35
CA ASP A 17 45.49 4.57 -27.98
C ASP A 17 46.25 3.63 -28.93
N ASP A 18 46.79 2.54 -28.37
CA ASP A 18 47.40 1.44 -29.11
C ASP A 18 46.48 0.21 -29.17
N GLY A 19 45.16 0.45 -29.12
CA GLY A 19 44.15 -0.56 -29.39
C GLY A 19 44.27 -1.04 -30.83
N GLY A 20 45.07 -2.07 -31.08
CA GLY A 20 44.90 -2.90 -32.27
C GLY A 20 43.46 -3.42 -32.29
N ASP A 21 42.83 -3.44 -33.47
CA ASP A 21 41.47 -3.94 -33.69
C ASP A 21 41.31 -5.34 -33.07
N VAL A 22 40.91 -5.39 -31.81
CA VAL A 22 40.41 -6.60 -31.17
C VAL A 22 39.03 -6.79 -31.79
N PRO A 23 38.73 -7.94 -32.43
CA PRO A 23 37.37 -8.18 -32.88
C PRO A 23 36.45 -8.02 -31.68
N ASP A 24 35.39 -7.20 -31.83
CA ASP A 24 34.30 -7.05 -30.88
C ASP A 24 33.65 -8.42 -30.65
N GLU A 25 34.26 -9.22 -29.78
CA GLU A 25 33.53 -10.19 -28.99
C GLU A 25 32.86 -9.39 -27.87
N ASP A 26 31.81 -8.65 -28.24
CA ASP A 26 30.77 -8.17 -27.34
C ASP A 26 30.03 -9.37 -26.74
N GLN A 27 30.74 -10.25 -26.03
CA GLN A 27 30.14 -11.08 -25.01
C GLN A 27 29.85 -10.16 -23.84
N ALA A 28 28.68 -9.50 -23.94
CA ALA A 28 27.97 -8.94 -22.82
C ALA A 28 27.93 -10.00 -21.71
N TRP A 29 28.89 -9.90 -20.78
CA TRP A 29 29.04 -10.85 -19.68
C TRP A 29 28.03 -10.50 -18.59
N SER A 30 26.75 -10.62 -18.95
CA SER A 30 25.66 -10.70 -17.98
C SER A 30 25.60 -12.15 -17.54
N CYS A 31 26.08 -12.47 -16.34
CA CYS A 31 25.72 -13.73 -15.70
C CYS A 31 24.21 -13.69 -15.46
N PRO A 32 23.38 -14.53 -16.11
CA PRO A 32 21.98 -14.60 -15.78
C PRO A 32 21.87 -15.26 -14.40
N VAL A 33 21.82 -14.44 -13.36
CA VAL A 33 21.55 -14.92 -12.01
C VAL A 33 20.05 -15.06 -11.89
N THR A 34 19.57 -16.31 -11.99
CA THR A 34 18.17 -16.62 -11.66
C THR A 34 18.05 -16.68 -10.15
N PHE A 35 17.44 -15.66 -9.56
CA PHE A 35 17.05 -15.72 -8.15
C PHE A 35 15.79 -16.57 -8.02
N PRO A 36 15.74 -17.53 -7.09
CA PRO A 36 14.51 -18.24 -6.80
C PRO A 36 13.49 -17.24 -6.24
N THR A 37 12.35 -17.07 -6.93
CA THR A 37 11.23 -16.33 -6.37
C THR A 37 10.62 -17.21 -5.26
N PRO A 38 10.54 -16.72 -4.01
CA PRO A 38 9.86 -17.44 -2.95
C PRO A 38 8.42 -17.76 -3.39
N VAL A 39 7.98 -19.00 -3.20
CA VAL A 39 6.58 -19.34 -3.47
C VAL A 39 5.75 -18.75 -2.33
N PRO A 40 4.81 -17.84 -2.61
CA PRO A 40 4.00 -17.24 -1.57
C PRO A 40 3.14 -18.31 -0.87
N GLU A 41 3.10 -18.26 0.45
CA GLU A 41 2.29 -19.17 1.25
C GLU A 41 0.87 -18.62 1.41
N GLY A 42 -0.11 -19.33 0.82
CA GLY A 42 -1.52 -18.98 0.92
C GLY A 42 -1.92 -17.68 0.18
N GLU A 43 -3.19 -17.32 0.31
CA GLU A 43 -3.77 -16.18 -0.40
C GLU A 43 -3.19 -14.83 0.07
N SER A 44 -3.01 -14.65 1.39
CA SER A 44 -2.40 -13.42 1.92
C SER A 44 -0.95 -13.26 1.47
N GLY A 45 -0.15 -14.34 1.44
CA GLY A 45 1.22 -14.28 0.96
C GLY A 45 1.29 -13.94 -0.53
N ALA A 46 0.37 -14.46 -1.34
CA ALA A 46 0.30 -14.16 -2.77
C ALA A 46 -0.07 -12.69 -3.02
N LEU A 47 -1.00 -12.15 -2.21
CA LEU A 47 -1.38 -10.74 -2.25
C LEU A 47 -0.23 -9.84 -1.79
N THR A 48 0.48 -10.20 -0.72
CA THR A 48 1.68 -9.49 -0.25
C THR A 48 2.73 -9.40 -1.36
N ALA A 49 3.03 -10.52 -2.03
CA ALA A 49 4.00 -10.54 -3.11
C ALA A 49 3.60 -9.63 -4.28
N GLN A 50 2.31 -9.60 -4.66
CA GLN A 50 1.81 -8.71 -5.70
C GLN A 50 1.94 -7.23 -5.32
N LEU A 51 1.58 -6.87 -4.09
CA LEU A 51 1.72 -5.49 -3.59
C LEU A 51 3.18 -5.04 -3.56
N GLN A 52 4.08 -5.89 -3.04
CA GLN A 52 5.51 -5.58 -2.97
C GLN A 52 6.13 -5.45 -4.36
N GLN A 53 5.73 -6.29 -5.33
CA GLN A 53 6.16 -6.15 -6.71
C GLN A 53 5.68 -4.81 -7.32
N GLU A 54 4.42 -4.43 -7.08
CA GLU A 54 3.88 -3.13 -7.51
C GLU A 54 4.67 -1.97 -6.90
N ALA A 55 4.92 -2.01 -5.59
CA ALA A 55 5.71 -0.99 -4.88
C ALA A 55 7.16 -0.92 -5.39
N GLN A 56 7.77 -2.05 -5.71
CA GLN A 56 9.13 -2.12 -6.27
C GLN A 56 9.24 -1.39 -7.61
N LEU A 57 8.20 -1.45 -8.46
CA LEU A 57 8.17 -0.72 -9.73
C LEU A 57 8.08 0.81 -9.54
N LEU A 58 7.50 1.24 -8.42
CA LEU A 58 7.35 2.65 -8.06
C LEU A 58 8.56 3.20 -7.30
N ARG A 59 9.32 2.33 -6.63
CA ARG A 59 10.43 2.71 -5.73
C ARG A 59 11.47 3.64 -6.37
N PRO A 60 11.96 3.43 -7.62
CA PRO A 60 12.93 4.34 -8.22
C PRO A 60 12.42 5.78 -8.34
N TRP A 61 11.14 5.96 -8.67
CA TRP A 61 10.53 7.29 -8.78
C TRP A 61 10.31 7.92 -7.41
N PHE A 62 9.91 7.12 -6.43
CA PHE A 62 9.82 7.58 -5.06
C PHE A 62 11.18 8.10 -4.56
N ASP A 63 12.25 7.30 -4.72
CA ASP A 63 13.58 7.62 -4.22
C ASP A 63 14.18 8.87 -4.90
N GLU A 64 14.04 8.99 -6.22
CA GLU A 64 14.44 10.20 -6.96
C GLU A 64 13.65 11.43 -6.49
N GLY A 65 12.33 11.25 -6.32
CA GLY A 65 11.45 12.27 -5.78
C GLY A 65 11.86 12.71 -4.37
N LEU A 66 12.20 11.76 -3.50
CA LEU A 66 12.66 12.01 -2.15
C LEU A 66 14.01 12.74 -2.15
N HIS A 67 14.93 12.35 -3.02
CA HIS A 67 16.23 13.01 -3.18
C HIS A 67 16.05 14.48 -3.61
N SER A 68 15.15 14.74 -4.56
CA SER A 68 14.85 16.08 -5.07
C SER A 68 14.08 16.95 -4.06
N ARG A 69 13.05 16.40 -3.41
CA ARG A 69 12.22 17.13 -2.43
C ARG A 69 12.87 17.29 -1.06
N GLY A 70 13.79 16.39 -0.69
CA GLY A 70 14.43 16.32 0.63
C GLY A 70 13.49 15.92 1.79
N ARG A 71 12.24 15.53 1.49
CA ARG A 71 11.23 15.13 2.49
C ARG A 71 10.18 14.21 1.88
N THR A 72 9.51 13.45 2.74
CA THR A 72 8.33 12.62 2.43
C THR A 72 7.21 12.86 3.46
N THR A 73 5.96 12.60 3.07
CA THR A 73 4.81 12.59 3.97
C THR A 73 4.54 11.24 4.60
N VAL A 74 5.21 10.17 4.13
CA VAL A 74 5.21 8.84 4.77
C VAL A 74 5.76 8.95 6.20
N GLY A 75 5.02 8.46 7.18
CA GLY A 75 5.43 8.48 8.58
C GLY A 75 4.28 8.56 9.59
N THR A 76 3.05 8.71 9.13
CA THR A 76 1.86 8.89 9.98
C THR A 76 1.53 7.65 10.81
N SER A 77 1.94 6.45 10.37
CA SER A 77 1.82 5.20 11.13
C SER A 77 2.85 5.08 12.27
N GLY A 78 3.86 5.96 12.28
CA GLY A 78 5.01 5.89 13.19
C GLY A 78 6.25 5.21 12.60
N LYS A 79 6.15 4.59 11.41
CA LYS A 79 7.29 4.04 10.67
C LYS A 79 7.56 4.83 9.39
N GLY A 80 8.83 4.92 9.01
CA GLY A 80 9.25 5.57 7.76
C GLY A 80 9.05 4.67 6.52
N VAL A 81 9.39 5.22 5.35
CA VAL A 81 9.24 4.52 4.06
C VAL A 81 10.01 3.21 3.95
N ASP A 82 11.06 3.01 4.74
CA ASP A 82 11.79 1.74 4.78
C ASP A 82 10.92 0.56 5.25
N ALA A 83 9.77 0.84 5.88
CA ALA A 83 8.80 -0.17 6.30
C ALA A 83 7.62 -0.33 5.31
N ILE A 84 7.71 0.18 4.07
CA ILE A 84 6.60 0.11 3.10
C ILE A 84 6.18 -1.33 2.79
N ASP A 85 7.13 -2.25 2.67
CA ASP A 85 6.85 -3.66 2.39
C ASP A 85 6.15 -4.35 3.57
N GLU A 86 6.51 -3.97 4.81
CA GLU A 86 5.87 -4.44 6.04
C GLU A 86 4.43 -3.89 6.15
N MET A 87 4.24 -2.62 5.81
CA MET A 87 2.93 -1.98 5.75
C MET A 87 2.00 -2.67 4.75
N LEU A 88 2.48 -2.97 3.55
CA LEU A 88 1.72 -3.69 2.52
C LEU A 88 1.37 -5.11 2.96
N GLU A 89 2.30 -5.80 3.64
CA GLU A 89 2.03 -7.12 4.22
C GLU A 89 0.92 -7.07 5.28
N ILE A 90 0.95 -6.10 6.19
CA ILE A 90 -0.10 -5.91 7.20
C ILE A 90 -1.47 -5.72 6.53
N LEU A 91 -1.55 -4.88 5.49
CA LEU A 91 -2.79 -4.64 4.77
C LEU A 91 -3.31 -5.91 4.08
N ALA A 92 -2.42 -6.69 3.43
CA ALA A 92 -2.79 -7.94 2.78
C ALA A 92 -3.30 -8.99 3.78
N ARG A 93 -2.58 -9.20 4.89
CA ARG A 93 -2.99 -10.14 5.95
C ARG A 93 -4.33 -9.75 6.56
N PHE A 94 -4.57 -8.45 6.78
CA PHE A 94 -5.86 -7.97 7.29
C PHE A 94 -6.98 -8.14 6.25
N ALA A 95 -6.75 -7.80 4.99
CA ALA A 95 -7.74 -7.90 3.92
C ALA A 95 -8.24 -9.34 3.73
N VAL A 96 -7.32 -10.30 3.73
CA VAL A 96 -7.63 -11.72 3.50
C VAL A 96 -8.09 -12.43 4.77
N ASN A 97 -7.32 -12.31 5.86
CA ASN A 97 -7.49 -13.14 7.05
C ASN A 97 -8.02 -12.36 8.27
N VAL A 98 -8.19 -11.03 8.17
CA VAL A 98 -8.52 -10.16 9.31
C VAL A 98 -7.49 -10.31 10.45
N ASP A 99 -6.25 -10.54 10.07
CA ASP A 99 -5.14 -10.66 11.01
C ASP A 99 -4.81 -9.30 11.61
N MET A 100 -4.78 -9.23 12.93
CA MET A 100 -4.54 -8.03 13.73
C MET A 100 -3.13 -7.98 14.32
N ALA A 101 -2.29 -8.99 14.07
CA ALA A 101 -0.92 -9.04 14.54
C ALA A 101 -0.04 -8.06 13.74
N VAL A 102 0.67 -7.20 14.45
CA VAL A 102 1.60 -6.23 13.87
C VAL A 102 2.93 -6.25 14.63
N PRO A 103 4.07 -6.02 13.94
CA PRO A 103 5.36 -5.84 14.60
C PRO A 103 5.36 -4.63 15.56
N ASP A 104 6.31 -4.61 16.49
CA ASP A 104 6.52 -3.46 17.38
C ASP A 104 6.96 -2.21 16.60
N GLY A 105 6.73 -1.04 17.21
CA GLY A 105 7.23 0.25 16.72
C GLY A 105 6.22 1.11 15.94
N TYR A 106 4.97 0.65 15.78
CA TYR A 106 3.89 1.49 15.27
C TYR A 106 3.30 2.41 16.34
N ALA A 107 2.82 3.59 15.94
CA ALA A 107 2.34 4.64 16.85
C ALA A 107 0.89 4.42 17.35
N HIS A 108 0.15 3.50 16.75
CA HIS A 108 -1.28 3.30 17.00
C HIS A 108 -1.62 1.82 17.17
N PRO A 109 -2.64 1.48 17.99
CA PRO A 109 -3.11 0.11 18.11
C PRO A 109 -3.98 -0.30 16.92
N MET A 110 -4.06 -1.60 16.64
CA MET A 110 -5.07 -2.13 15.71
C MET A 110 -6.49 -2.04 16.32
N PRO A 111 -7.54 -1.80 15.50
CA PRO A 111 -7.53 -1.61 14.05
C PRO A 111 -7.24 -0.16 13.61
N GLN A 112 -7.11 0.79 14.55
CA GLN A 112 -6.89 2.20 14.23
C GLN A 112 -5.63 2.43 13.37
N LEU A 113 -4.60 1.62 13.60
CA LEU A 113 -3.36 1.61 12.84
C LEU A 113 -3.58 1.49 11.31
N LEU A 114 -4.57 0.71 10.86
CA LEU A 114 -4.83 0.50 9.43
C LEU A 114 -5.05 1.80 8.68
N ARG A 115 -5.74 2.77 9.30
CA ARG A 115 -5.94 4.10 8.71
C ARG A 115 -4.60 4.80 8.41
N TYR A 116 -3.68 4.76 9.37
CA TYR A 116 -2.40 5.44 9.23
C TYR A 116 -1.47 4.69 8.27
N ILE A 117 -1.50 3.37 8.27
CA ILE A 117 -0.82 2.57 7.25
C ILE A 117 -1.37 2.88 5.85
N THR A 118 -2.69 3.01 5.68
CA THR A 118 -3.28 3.37 4.38
C THR A 118 -2.92 4.79 3.94
N ASP A 119 -2.79 5.73 4.88
CA ASP A 119 -2.30 7.08 4.58
C ASP A 119 -0.85 7.03 4.09
N ASP A 120 0.05 6.34 4.82
CA ASP A 120 1.46 6.17 4.45
C ASP A 120 1.66 5.44 3.11
N VAL A 121 0.92 4.36 2.86
CA VAL A 121 0.98 3.63 1.59
C VAL A 121 0.50 4.49 0.44
N ARG A 122 -0.63 5.21 0.58
CA ARG A 122 -1.11 6.10 -0.47
C ARG A 122 -0.13 7.22 -0.75
N ASP A 123 0.47 7.80 0.29
CA ASP A 123 1.48 8.84 0.17
C ASP A 123 2.72 8.34 -0.60
N PHE A 124 3.20 7.12 -0.31
CA PHE A 124 4.26 6.49 -1.10
C PHE A 124 3.90 6.39 -2.60
N TYR A 125 2.70 5.91 -2.93
CA TYR A 125 2.25 5.79 -4.32
C TYR A 125 2.14 7.16 -5.01
N TYR A 126 1.60 8.16 -4.31
CA TYR A 126 1.37 9.49 -4.85
C TYR A 126 2.68 10.23 -5.08
N GLU A 127 3.59 10.14 -4.11
CA GLU A 127 4.93 10.70 -4.23
C GLU A 127 5.71 10.02 -5.36
N ALA A 128 5.60 8.70 -5.53
CA ALA A 128 6.22 8.01 -6.65
C ALA A 128 5.65 8.47 -8.00
N ALA A 129 4.33 8.46 -8.15
CA ALA A 129 3.64 8.79 -9.39
C ALA A 129 3.92 10.23 -9.85
N THR A 130 3.98 11.18 -8.92
CA THR A 130 4.26 12.60 -9.20
C THR A 130 5.73 12.90 -9.45
N SER A 131 6.64 11.96 -9.13
CA SER A 131 8.09 12.09 -9.35
C SER A 131 8.56 11.46 -10.66
N LYS A 132 7.70 10.70 -11.34
CA LYS A 132 8.05 10.02 -12.57
C LYS A 132 8.49 11.03 -13.66
N PRO A 133 9.70 10.90 -14.23
CA PRO A 133 10.17 11.79 -15.29
C PRO A 133 9.22 11.81 -16.49
N GLY A 134 8.93 13.01 -17.00
CA GLY A 134 8.03 13.20 -18.15
C GLY A 134 6.55 12.99 -17.84
N ALA A 135 6.15 12.78 -16.58
CA ALA A 135 4.75 12.77 -16.20
C ALA A 135 4.14 14.16 -16.36
N VAL A 136 2.99 14.23 -17.04
CA VAL A 136 2.09 15.38 -16.90
C VAL A 136 1.56 15.34 -15.48
N PHE A 137 1.65 16.46 -14.75
CA PHE A 137 1.17 16.51 -13.37
C PHE A 137 -0.32 16.15 -13.34
N PRO A 138 -0.70 14.99 -12.77
CA PRO A 138 -2.09 14.56 -12.78
C PRO A 138 -2.92 15.53 -11.92
N SER A 139 -4.20 15.72 -12.26
CA SER A 139 -5.09 16.37 -11.31
C SER A 139 -5.22 15.49 -10.06
N PRO A 140 -5.59 16.06 -8.90
CA PRO A 140 -5.84 15.26 -7.71
C PRO A 140 -6.85 14.13 -7.93
N ASN A 141 -7.84 14.34 -8.82
CA ASN A 141 -8.82 13.32 -9.16
C ASN A 141 -8.21 12.21 -10.03
N ASP A 142 -7.38 12.55 -11.02
CA ASP A 142 -6.73 11.54 -11.87
C ASP A 142 -5.82 10.62 -11.03
N LEU A 143 -5.12 11.19 -10.05
CA LEU A 143 -4.26 10.42 -9.14
C LEU A 143 -5.06 9.49 -8.23
N LEU A 144 -6.22 9.96 -7.73
CA LEU A 144 -7.17 9.13 -6.99
C LEU A 144 -7.71 7.99 -7.85
N GLU A 145 -8.15 8.28 -9.07
CA GLU A 145 -8.70 7.27 -9.98
C GLU A 145 -7.64 6.24 -10.38
N TRP A 146 -6.43 6.69 -10.70
CA TRP A 146 -5.31 5.79 -10.97
C TRP A 146 -5.06 4.87 -9.78
N PHE A 147 -4.89 5.41 -8.57
CA PHE A 147 -4.61 4.60 -7.40
C PHE A 147 -5.75 3.61 -7.13
N PHE A 148 -6.98 4.10 -6.98
CA PHE A 148 -8.10 3.26 -6.53
C PHE A 148 -8.66 2.34 -7.60
N LEU A 149 -8.53 2.63 -8.89
CA LEU A 149 -9.17 1.83 -9.95
C LEU A 149 -8.18 0.99 -10.77
N THR A 150 -6.88 1.20 -10.60
CA THR A 150 -5.87 0.53 -11.44
C THR A 150 -4.80 -0.22 -10.66
N THR A 151 -4.58 0.11 -9.38
CA THR A 151 -3.53 -0.53 -8.58
C THR A 151 -4.06 -1.68 -7.73
N VAL A 152 -3.21 -2.64 -7.42
CA VAL A 152 -3.51 -3.72 -6.47
C VAL A 152 -3.71 -3.13 -5.07
N ALA A 153 -2.89 -2.16 -4.67
CA ALA A 153 -3.05 -1.46 -3.38
C ALA A 153 -4.43 -0.80 -3.24
N GLY A 154 -4.95 -0.18 -4.31
CA GLY A 154 -6.28 0.42 -4.33
C GLY A 154 -7.40 -0.60 -4.06
N GLU A 155 -7.32 -1.79 -4.67
CA GLU A 155 -8.26 -2.89 -4.40
C GLU A 155 -8.17 -3.40 -2.96
N VAL A 156 -6.95 -3.52 -2.42
CA VAL A 156 -6.75 -3.89 -1.02
C VAL A 156 -7.37 -2.85 -0.08
N PHE A 157 -7.31 -1.56 -0.39
CA PHE A 157 -7.96 -0.53 0.43
C PHE A 157 -9.48 -0.71 0.50
N TYR A 158 -10.12 -1.13 -0.60
CA TYR A 158 -11.54 -1.48 -0.57
C TYR A 158 -11.80 -2.71 0.30
N GLN A 159 -10.98 -3.76 0.21
CA GLN A 159 -11.13 -4.96 1.03
C GLN A 159 -10.95 -4.66 2.53
N VAL A 160 -9.92 -3.91 2.91
CA VAL A 160 -9.71 -3.46 4.30
C VAL A 160 -10.92 -2.67 4.79
N ARG A 161 -11.40 -1.70 3.99
CA ARG A 161 -12.60 -0.92 4.32
C ARG A 161 -13.82 -1.81 4.50
N GLU A 162 -14.03 -2.80 3.64
CA GLU A 162 -15.16 -3.73 3.70
C GLU A 162 -15.20 -4.49 5.04
N LYS A 163 -14.05 -5.04 5.49
CA LYS A 163 -13.97 -5.74 6.78
C LYS A 163 -14.28 -4.82 7.97
N LEU A 164 -13.72 -3.60 7.95
CA LEU A 164 -13.97 -2.61 9.00
C LEU A 164 -15.43 -2.15 9.01
N LEU A 165 -16.00 -1.89 7.83
CA LEU A 165 -17.39 -1.46 7.69
C LEU A 165 -18.37 -2.54 8.17
N ALA A 166 -18.12 -3.81 7.82
CA ALA A 166 -18.92 -4.93 8.30
C ALA A 166 -18.88 -5.03 9.83
N SER A 167 -17.71 -4.84 10.44
CA SER A 167 -17.58 -4.78 11.89
C SER A 167 -18.35 -3.60 12.49
N ASP A 168 -18.28 -2.42 11.89
CA ASP A 168 -18.97 -1.21 12.36
C ASP A 168 -20.51 -1.39 12.29
N MET A 169 -21.02 -1.93 11.19
CA MET A 169 -22.44 -2.25 11.02
C MET A 169 -22.91 -3.20 12.13
N LEU A 170 -22.18 -4.29 12.39
CA LEU A 170 -22.54 -5.24 13.44
C LEU A 170 -22.59 -4.60 14.83
N VAL A 171 -21.63 -3.73 15.15
CA VAL A 171 -21.61 -3.00 16.42
C VAL A 171 -22.81 -2.07 16.53
N LEU A 172 -23.18 -1.37 15.46
CA LEU A 172 -24.33 -0.46 15.45
C LEU A 172 -25.67 -1.19 15.53
N MET A 173 -25.82 -2.31 14.81
CA MET A 173 -26.97 -3.20 14.92
C MET A 173 -27.14 -3.73 16.34
N ALA A 174 -26.03 -4.17 16.97
CA ALA A 174 -26.05 -4.64 18.35
C ALA A 174 -26.42 -3.54 19.36
N LYS A 175 -26.18 -2.26 19.03
CA LYS A 175 -26.63 -1.10 19.82
C LYS A 175 -28.09 -0.71 19.54
N GLY A 176 -28.77 -1.39 18.62
CA GLY A 176 -30.18 -1.18 18.31
C GLY A 176 -30.47 -0.01 17.37
N LEU A 177 -29.48 0.45 16.60
CA LEU A 177 -29.75 1.39 15.51
C LEU A 177 -30.46 0.67 14.36
N ASP A 178 -31.39 1.37 13.71
CA ASP A 178 -32.03 0.91 12.47
C ASP A 178 -31.13 1.14 11.24
N ASP A 179 -31.48 0.50 10.13
CA ASP A 179 -30.67 0.51 8.90
C ASP A 179 -30.47 1.93 8.33
N GLU A 180 -31.47 2.81 8.45
CA GLU A 180 -31.38 4.20 7.97
C GLU A 180 -30.37 5.01 8.79
N LEU A 181 -30.42 4.89 10.12
CA LEU A 181 -29.47 5.53 11.01
C LEU A 181 -28.06 4.95 10.84
N ILE A 182 -27.93 3.65 10.55
CA ILE A 182 -26.65 3.03 10.26
C ILE A 182 -26.07 3.58 8.95
N ASP A 183 -26.86 3.68 7.88
CA ASP A 183 -26.42 4.24 6.60
C ASP A 183 -25.94 5.70 6.76
N VAL A 184 -26.72 6.53 7.48
CA VAL A 184 -26.35 7.91 7.78
C VAL A 184 -25.08 7.95 8.62
N HIS A 185 -25.01 7.13 9.68
CA HIS A 185 -23.85 7.10 10.55
C HIS A 185 -22.63 6.71 9.73
N LEU A 186 -22.70 5.65 8.93
CA LEU A 186 -21.61 5.11 8.14
C LEU A 186 -21.33 5.85 6.81
N SER A 187 -22.04 6.94 6.54
CA SER A 187 -21.94 7.71 5.29
C SER A 187 -22.06 6.81 4.05
N LEU A 188 -23.08 5.95 4.05
CA LEU A 188 -23.42 5.01 2.98
C LEU A 188 -24.60 5.55 2.16
N LEU A 189 -24.81 4.95 0.98
CA LEU A 189 -26.04 5.17 0.23
C LEU A 189 -27.24 4.59 0.99
N ALA A 190 -28.38 5.26 0.91
CA ALA A 190 -29.59 4.80 1.57
C ALA A 190 -29.99 3.40 1.06
N GLY A 191 -30.23 2.47 1.99
CA GLY A 191 -30.56 1.07 1.71
C GLY A 191 -29.36 0.12 1.77
N THR A 192 -28.13 0.63 1.85
CA THR A 192 -26.92 -0.22 1.83
C THR A 192 -26.89 -1.20 3.01
N THR A 193 -27.25 -0.74 4.21
CA THR A 193 -27.28 -1.59 5.41
C THR A 193 -28.33 -2.68 5.29
N ALA A 194 -29.54 -2.35 4.82
CA ALA A 194 -30.61 -3.33 4.63
C ALA A 194 -30.22 -4.43 3.63
N GLU A 195 -29.55 -4.08 2.54
CA GLU A 195 -29.03 -5.03 1.55
C GLU A 195 -27.90 -5.91 2.11
N SER A 196 -27.04 -5.34 2.95
CA SER A 196 -25.83 -6.00 3.45
C SER A 196 -26.05 -6.84 4.72
N ALA A 197 -27.04 -6.49 5.55
CA ALA A 197 -27.25 -7.05 6.89
C ALA A 197 -27.33 -8.59 6.89
N GLY A 198 -28.08 -9.16 5.95
CA GLY A 198 -28.24 -10.61 5.83
C GLY A 198 -26.95 -11.35 5.46
N GLY A 199 -26.08 -10.72 4.67
CA GLY A 199 -24.79 -11.27 4.26
C GLY A 199 -23.74 -11.18 5.37
N ILE A 200 -23.67 -10.03 6.03
CA ILE A 200 -22.67 -9.75 7.08
C ILE A 200 -22.84 -10.69 8.28
N LEU A 201 -24.08 -10.93 8.73
CA LEU A 201 -24.36 -11.85 9.85
C LEU A 201 -24.00 -13.32 9.54
N ARG A 202 -23.93 -13.68 8.26
CA ARG A 202 -23.65 -15.04 7.80
C ARG A 202 -22.20 -15.25 7.39
N HIS A 203 -21.42 -14.19 7.24
CA HIS A 203 -20.03 -14.30 6.84
C HIS A 203 -19.12 -14.58 8.04
N PRO A 204 -18.27 -15.63 7.99
CA PRO A 204 -17.24 -15.87 9.01
C PRO A 204 -16.11 -14.81 9.00
N GLY A 205 -16.27 -13.70 8.26
CA GLY A 205 -15.21 -12.76 7.91
C GLY A 205 -15.07 -11.53 8.80
N VAL A 206 -15.80 -11.40 9.91
CA VAL A 206 -15.48 -10.41 10.95
C VAL A 206 -14.95 -11.18 12.15
N GLY A 207 -13.62 -11.21 12.29
CA GLY A 207 -12.96 -11.87 13.43
C GLY A 207 -13.51 -11.37 14.76
N ARG A 208 -13.70 -12.25 15.75
CA ARG A 208 -14.22 -11.88 17.08
C ARG A 208 -13.40 -10.75 17.71
N ASP A 209 -12.08 -10.80 17.53
CA ASP A 209 -11.15 -9.81 18.06
C ASP A 209 -11.35 -8.44 17.39
N LEU A 210 -11.57 -8.41 16.06
CA LEU A 210 -11.92 -7.18 15.36
C LEU A 210 -13.25 -6.63 15.87
N LEU A 211 -14.28 -7.47 16.01
CA LEU A 211 -15.59 -7.03 16.51
C LEU A 211 -15.49 -6.44 17.92
N GLN A 212 -14.74 -7.11 18.81
CA GLN A 212 -14.49 -6.61 20.17
C GLN A 212 -13.75 -5.27 20.13
N LYS A 213 -12.67 -5.15 19.35
CA LYS A 213 -11.90 -3.90 19.25
C LYS A 213 -12.71 -2.77 18.64
N SER A 214 -13.49 -3.06 17.60
CA SER A 214 -14.43 -2.09 17.02
C SER A 214 -15.44 -1.65 18.07
N ALA A 215 -16.02 -2.55 18.86
CA ALA A 215 -16.94 -2.19 19.93
C ALA A 215 -16.31 -1.33 21.04
N GLU A 216 -15.04 -1.58 21.40
CA GLU A 216 -14.27 -0.78 22.36
C GLU A 216 -13.99 0.64 21.85
N VAL A 217 -13.61 0.76 20.57
CA VAL A 217 -13.30 2.04 19.92
C VAL A 217 -14.57 2.83 19.60
N PHE A 218 -15.68 2.13 19.31
CA PHE A 218 -16.96 2.75 18.96
C PHE A 218 -17.65 3.31 20.20
N GLN A 219 -17.39 4.58 20.50
CA GLN A 219 -18.22 5.36 21.40
C GLN A 219 -19.48 5.80 20.65
N ALA A 220 -20.68 5.49 21.16
CA ALA A 220 -21.96 5.80 20.48
C ALA A 220 -22.15 7.29 20.16
N ALA A 221 -21.38 8.18 20.81
CA ALA A 221 -21.39 9.62 20.60
C ALA A 221 -20.36 10.13 19.58
N GLN A 222 -19.52 9.26 18.99
CA GLN A 222 -18.50 9.65 18.02
C GLN A 222 -18.62 8.83 16.73
N PRO A 223 -18.61 9.47 15.54
CA PRO A 223 -18.57 8.76 14.29
C PRO A 223 -17.29 7.92 14.21
N ASN A 224 -17.41 6.61 14.01
CA ASN A 224 -16.24 5.76 13.79
C ASN A 224 -15.62 6.08 12.43
N ARG A 225 -14.46 6.75 12.43
CA ARG A 225 -13.81 7.24 11.20
C ARG A 225 -12.86 6.24 10.55
N LEU A 226 -12.70 5.05 11.12
CA LEU A 226 -11.70 4.09 10.66
C LEU A 226 -12.00 3.60 9.22
N SER A 227 -13.19 3.07 8.97
CA SER A 227 -13.58 2.54 7.65
C SER A 227 -13.76 3.63 6.59
N TRP A 228 -14.19 4.84 6.97
CA TRP A 228 -14.54 5.90 6.01
C TRP A 228 -13.35 6.66 5.44
N THR A 229 -12.23 6.65 6.14
CA THR A 229 -11.10 7.50 5.78
C THR A 229 -10.05 6.79 4.93
N ILE A 230 -10.17 5.46 4.82
CA ILE A 230 -9.34 4.63 3.94
C ILE A 230 -9.69 4.90 2.47
N VAL A 231 -10.98 4.90 2.13
CA VAL A 231 -11.48 5.17 0.78
C VAL A 231 -12.25 6.50 0.74
N PRO A 232 -11.76 7.52 -0.01
CA PRO A 232 -12.43 8.80 -0.18
C PRO A 232 -13.85 8.65 -0.72
N ILE A 233 -14.77 9.55 -0.31
CA ILE A 233 -16.19 9.48 -0.70
C ILE A 233 -16.37 9.36 -2.22
N SER A 234 -15.59 10.09 -3.01
CA SER A 234 -15.64 10.06 -4.48
C SER A 234 -15.27 8.71 -5.11
N MET A 235 -14.69 7.77 -4.34
CA MET A 235 -14.26 6.46 -4.81
C MET A 235 -15.07 5.30 -4.21
N ARG A 236 -15.79 5.51 -3.10
CA ARG A 236 -16.43 4.40 -2.34
C ARG A 236 -17.34 3.49 -3.17
N ASP A 237 -18.09 4.07 -4.09
CA ASP A 237 -19.07 3.35 -4.92
C ASP A 237 -18.51 2.93 -6.29
N ARG A 238 -17.21 3.17 -6.52
CA ARG A 238 -16.54 2.95 -7.81
C ARG A 238 -15.67 1.70 -7.84
N ARG A 239 -15.67 0.86 -6.79
CA ARG A 239 -14.90 -0.40 -6.76
C ARG A 239 -15.20 -1.29 -7.97
N GLY A 240 -16.44 -1.31 -8.46
CA GLY A 240 -16.82 -2.08 -9.66
C GLY A 240 -16.18 -1.60 -10.97
N GLU A 241 -15.60 -0.39 -10.99
CA GLU A 241 -14.82 0.14 -12.11
C GLU A 241 -13.35 -0.30 -12.05
N HIS A 242 -12.93 -0.97 -10.98
CA HIS A 242 -11.54 -1.43 -10.82
C HIS A 242 -11.17 -2.40 -11.94
N ILE A 243 -10.05 -2.12 -12.60
CA ILE A 243 -9.49 -2.98 -13.64
C ILE A 243 -8.91 -4.21 -12.94
N SER A 244 -9.76 -5.21 -12.71
CA SER A 244 -9.32 -6.53 -12.31
C SER A 244 -8.41 -7.07 -13.41
N GLY A 245 -7.11 -7.13 -13.12
CA GLY A 245 -6.10 -7.68 -14.01
C GLY A 245 -6.38 -9.15 -14.29
N ASN A 246 -7.22 -9.43 -15.29
CA ASN A 246 -7.26 -10.74 -15.90
C ASN A 246 -6.09 -10.80 -16.88
N ARG A 247 -4.90 -11.12 -16.37
CA ARG A 247 -3.75 -11.54 -17.18
C ARG A 247 -2.80 -12.42 -16.39
#